data_AF-A0A8J3QX29-F1
#
_entry.id   AF-A0A8J3QX29-F1
#
_cell.length_a   1.000
_cell.length_b   1.000
_cell.length_c   1.000
_cell.angle_alpha   90.00
_cell.angle_beta   90.00
_cell.angle_gamma   90.00
#
_symmetry.space_group_name_H-M   'P 1'
#
loop_
_entity.id
_entity.type
_entity.pdbx_description
1 polymer ?
#
loop_
_entity_poly.entity_id
_entity_poly.type
_entity_poly.pdbx_seq_one_letter_code
_entity_poly.pdbx_strand_id
1 'polypeptide(L)'
;MRLRRSAPDSPGYTRRRRGSGFSYLDQHGRPLTDADELDRCRALVIPPAWQDVWICPDSAGHIQAVGTDVAGRRQYLYHPHWRLRRDRRKFDRVLVVAAQLPRLRRRVRADLADRELSRRRALALAARLIDLGLFRVGGDEYADGEDATYGVATLDAGHVTLNGHTVHFRYPAKGGIQREISITDPHVSATIRALRRYRRQGDRLLAYRSGGRWAAIRSGDVNEYLRAASGCEMSAKDLRTWHATVLAAVALARMELSASPTKARRAVARVMREVSAQLGNTPAVLRASYVDPRVVDLFHRGTTIEPPSRGRRTGPSAESAVLQLLSGRTARRTTSAGRGAAL
;
A
#
# COMPACT_ATOMS: atom_id res chain seq x y z
N MET A 1 9.66 7.38 25.92
CA MET A 1 8.84 8.59 25.73
C MET A 1 7.40 8.23 25.43
N ARG A 2 6.43 8.72 26.22
CA ARG A 2 4.99 8.56 25.98
C ARG A 2 4.50 9.72 25.12
N LEU A 3 3.96 9.44 23.94
CA LEU A 3 3.49 10.46 23.00
C LEU A 3 2.06 10.90 23.35
N ARG A 4 1.75 12.17 23.09
CA ARG A 4 0.44 12.78 23.32
C ARG A 4 -0.28 12.99 21.99
N ARG A 5 -1.62 12.93 22.01
CA ARG A 5 -2.43 13.30 20.85
C ARG A 5 -2.38 14.82 20.74
N SER A 6 -2.05 15.30 19.55
CA SER A 6 -2.01 16.72 19.19
C SER A 6 -3.19 17.06 18.28
N ALA A 7 -3.64 18.30 18.30
CA ALA A 7 -4.81 18.79 17.59
C ALA A 7 -4.33 19.90 16.63
N PRO A 8 -4.18 19.64 15.32
CA PRO A 8 -3.66 20.63 14.38
C PRO A 8 -4.56 21.86 14.18
N ASP A 9 -5.77 21.81 14.72
CA ASP A 9 -6.76 22.87 14.83
C ASP A 9 -6.67 23.66 16.15
N SER A 10 -5.84 23.24 17.10
CA SER A 10 -5.56 24.01 18.31
C SER A 10 -4.46 25.07 18.08
N PRO A 11 -4.33 26.08 18.95
CA PRO A 11 -3.20 27.01 18.89
C PRO A 11 -1.86 26.27 18.82
N GLY A 12 -0.97 26.74 17.95
CA GLY A 12 0.35 26.17 17.76
C GLY A 12 1.29 27.16 17.10
N TYR A 13 2.54 26.75 16.91
CA TYR A 13 3.51 27.62 16.26
C TYR A 13 3.22 27.70 14.76
N THR A 14 3.57 28.83 14.15
CA THR A 14 3.41 29.02 12.70
C THR A 14 4.71 29.40 12.05
N ARG A 15 4.83 29.12 10.75
CA ARG A 15 6.01 29.46 9.96
C ARG A 15 5.66 30.49 8.90
N ARG A 16 6.41 31.59 8.83
CA ARG A 16 6.28 32.62 7.80
C ARG A 16 7.57 32.75 7.01
N ARG A 17 7.45 33.02 5.71
CA ARG A 17 8.60 33.28 4.85
C ARG A 17 9.19 34.64 5.19
N ARG A 18 10.52 34.73 5.33
CA ARG A 18 11.26 35.98 5.59
C ARG A 18 12.55 35.99 4.79
N GLY A 19 12.61 36.82 3.74
CA GLY A 19 13.74 36.85 2.81
C GLY A 19 13.99 35.48 2.16
N SER A 20 15.23 34.99 2.25
CA SER A 20 15.64 33.66 1.77
C SER A 20 15.28 32.52 2.74
N GLY A 21 14.79 32.82 3.95
CA GLY A 21 14.53 31.83 5.00
C GLY A 21 13.11 31.90 5.56
N PHE A 22 12.96 31.43 6.80
CA PHE A 22 11.70 31.39 7.53
C PHE A 22 11.85 31.97 8.94
N SER A 23 10.81 32.66 9.40
CA SER A 23 10.60 33.00 10.81
C SER A 23 9.50 32.12 11.40
N TYR A 24 9.63 31.82 12.69
CA TYR A 24 8.64 31.05 13.45
C TYR A 24 7.93 31.98 14.43
N LEU A 25 6.62 31.80 14.56
CA LEU A 25 5.79 32.52 15.51
C LEU A 25 5.20 31.56 16.52
N ASP A 26 5.03 32.02 17.76
CA ASP A 26 4.39 31.27 18.82
C ASP A 26 2.87 31.16 18.62
N GLN A 27 2.20 30.52 19.58
CA GLN A 27 0.74 30.32 19.60
C GLN A 27 -0.09 31.62 19.69
N HIS A 28 0.56 32.75 19.97
CA HIS A 28 -0.04 34.09 20.05
C HIS A 28 0.36 34.96 18.84
N GLY A 29 1.09 34.41 17.87
CA GLY A 29 1.56 35.12 16.68
C GLY A 29 2.78 36.02 16.93
N ARG A 30 3.44 35.91 18.09
CA ARG A 30 4.65 36.67 18.42
C ARG A 30 5.89 35.92 17.93
N PRO A 31 7.02 36.60 17.66
CA PRO A 31 8.25 35.91 17.27
C PRO A 31 8.68 34.87 18.30
N LEU A 32 8.92 33.64 17.85
CA LEU A 32 9.47 32.58 18.69
C LEU A 32 10.97 32.85 18.89
N THR A 33 11.39 33.10 20.13
CA THR A 33 12.77 33.49 20.48
C THR A 33 13.56 32.40 21.21
N ASP A 34 12.86 31.40 21.76
CA ASP A 34 13.49 30.28 22.44
C ASP A 34 14.35 29.45 21.47
N ALA A 35 15.63 29.29 21.81
CA ALA A 35 16.61 28.66 20.93
C ALA A 35 16.33 27.16 20.71
N ASP A 36 15.92 26.44 21.76
CA ASP A 36 15.64 25.01 21.69
C ASP A 36 14.39 24.75 20.83
N GLU A 37 13.37 25.60 20.96
CA GLU A 37 12.16 25.52 20.15
C GLU A 37 12.39 25.90 18.68
N LEU A 38 13.26 26.88 18.42
CA LEU A 38 13.68 27.24 17.06
C LEU A 38 14.45 26.09 16.40
N ASP A 39 15.39 25.48 17.10
CA ASP A 39 16.18 24.36 16.58
C ASP A 39 15.31 23.13 16.34
N ARG A 40 14.35 22.86 17.23
CA ARG A 40 13.33 21.82 17.00
C ARG A 40 12.55 22.10 15.72
N CYS A 41 12.03 23.32 15.53
CA CYS A 41 11.26 23.68 14.35
C CYS A 41 12.07 23.52 13.05
N ARG A 42 13.37 23.88 13.06
CA ARG A 42 14.28 23.67 11.93
C ARG A 42 14.54 22.18 11.67
N ALA A 43 14.74 21.39 12.72
CA ALA A 43 15.00 19.95 12.64
C ALA A 43 13.81 19.15 12.09
N LEU A 44 12.59 19.71 12.09
CA LEU A 44 11.45 19.09 11.42
C LEU A 44 11.59 19.04 9.90
N VAL A 45 12.45 19.87 9.29
CA VAL A 45 12.68 19.91 7.81
C VAL A 45 11.34 19.98 7.04
N ILE A 46 10.48 20.93 7.44
CA ILE A 46 9.19 21.15 6.79
C ILE A 46 9.44 21.66 5.36
N PRO A 47 8.88 21.02 4.30
CA PRO A 47 9.14 21.44 2.93
C PRO A 47 8.88 22.94 2.71
N PRO A 48 9.77 23.66 2.02
CA PRO A 48 9.68 25.12 1.91
C PRO A 48 8.45 25.60 1.15
N ALA A 49 7.90 24.76 0.26
CA ALA A 49 6.72 25.06 -0.52
C ALA A 49 5.38 24.88 0.24
N TRP A 50 5.40 24.37 1.48
CA TRP A 50 4.18 24.25 2.27
C TRP A 50 3.69 25.60 2.77
N GLN A 51 2.40 25.85 2.57
CA GLN A 51 1.66 27.01 3.05
C GLN A 51 0.84 26.63 4.30
N ASP A 52 0.29 27.63 4.99
CA ASP A 52 -0.57 27.46 6.19
C ASP A 52 0.03 26.49 7.22
N VAL A 53 1.32 26.66 7.50
CA VAL A 53 2.07 25.72 8.32
C VAL A 53 1.73 25.93 9.80
N TRP A 54 1.22 24.86 10.41
CA TRP A 54 1.05 24.69 11.84
C TRP A 54 2.12 23.74 12.37
N ILE A 55 2.74 24.07 13.50
CA ILE A 55 3.76 23.28 14.19
C ILE A 55 3.31 23.06 15.63
N CYS A 56 3.39 21.81 16.10
CA CYS A 56 2.94 21.44 17.43
C CYS A 56 3.89 22.00 18.51
N PRO A 57 3.40 22.78 19.49
CA PRO A 57 4.23 23.27 20.60
C PRO A 57 4.83 22.14 21.44
N ASP A 58 4.14 21.01 21.60
CA ASP A 58 4.63 19.88 22.37
C ASP A 58 5.54 18.97 21.52
N SER A 59 6.81 18.81 21.94
CA SER A 59 7.76 17.88 21.32
C SER A 59 7.28 16.41 21.40
N ALA A 60 6.39 16.07 22.34
CA ALA A 60 5.74 14.77 22.45
C ALA A 60 4.44 14.62 21.65
N GLY A 61 4.01 15.66 20.92
CA GLY A 61 2.84 15.63 20.06
C GLY A 61 2.98 14.64 18.91
N HIS A 62 1.99 13.76 18.70
CA HIS A 62 2.09 12.72 17.68
C HIS A 62 2.17 13.25 16.23
N ILE A 63 1.53 14.39 15.96
CA ILE A 63 1.71 15.22 14.77
C ILE A 63 2.59 16.39 15.21
N GLN A 64 3.69 16.59 14.51
CA GLN A 64 4.67 17.65 14.76
C GLN A 64 4.44 18.86 13.86
N ALA A 65 3.99 18.66 12.62
CA ALA A 65 3.59 19.77 11.75
C ALA A 65 2.50 19.38 10.75
N VAL A 66 1.74 20.37 10.29
CA VAL A 66 0.76 20.27 9.20
C VAL A 66 0.96 21.46 8.28
N GLY A 67 0.76 21.28 6.98
CA GLY A 67 0.73 22.38 6.01
C GLY A 67 0.06 21.97 4.72
N THR A 68 -0.20 22.93 3.85
CA THR A 68 -0.84 22.73 2.54
C THR A 68 0.23 22.69 1.46
N ASP A 69 0.27 21.64 0.65
CA ASP A 69 1.21 21.55 -0.49
C ASP A 69 0.79 22.42 -1.69
N VAL A 70 1.65 22.51 -2.70
CA VAL A 70 1.39 23.28 -3.93
C VAL A 70 0.15 22.82 -4.72
N ALA A 71 -0.35 21.61 -4.44
CA ALA A 71 -1.56 21.06 -5.05
C ALA A 71 -2.79 21.24 -4.15
N GLY A 72 -2.72 22.08 -3.11
CA GLY A 72 -3.84 22.36 -2.21
C GLY A 72 -4.15 21.25 -1.19
N ARG A 73 -3.28 20.23 -1.05
CA ARG A 73 -3.55 19.09 -0.15
C ARG A 73 -2.93 19.31 1.22
N ARG A 74 -3.67 18.99 2.28
CA ARG A 74 -3.11 18.95 3.64
C ARG A 74 -2.12 17.79 3.80
N GLN A 75 -0.88 18.15 4.13
CA GLN A 75 0.23 17.25 4.42
C GLN A 75 0.57 17.28 5.92
N TYR A 76 1.13 16.18 6.41
CA TYR A 76 1.36 15.95 7.84
C TYR A 76 2.77 15.45 8.09
N LEU A 77 3.42 15.98 9.11
CA LEU A 77 4.68 15.49 9.66
C LEU A 77 4.42 14.91 11.05
N TYR A 78 4.77 13.65 11.25
CA TYR A 78 4.54 12.91 12.50
C TYR A 78 5.83 12.76 13.31
N HIS A 79 5.69 12.67 14.64
CA HIS A 79 6.82 12.37 15.51
C HIS A 79 7.46 11.01 15.13
N PRO A 80 8.81 10.87 15.08
CA PRO A 80 9.47 9.63 14.65
C PRO A 80 9.05 8.38 15.45
N HIS A 81 8.93 8.50 16.77
CA HIS A 81 8.46 7.39 17.61
C HIS A 81 6.98 7.04 17.37
N TRP A 82 6.15 8.00 16.94
CA TRP A 82 4.75 7.73 16.56
C TRP A 82 4.72 6.86 15.32
N ARG A 83 5.57 7.18 14.34
CA ARG A 83 5.74 6.43 13.10
C ARG A 83 6.12 4.98 13.38
N LEU A 84 7.12 4.74 14.24
CA LEU A 84 7.54 3.39 14.63
C LEU A 84 6.42 2.57 15.30
N ARG A 85 5.67 3.16 16.25
CA ARG A 85 4.57 2.47 16.93
C ARG A 85 3.36 2.22 16.01
N ARG A 86 2.99 3.20 15.18
CA ARG A 86 1.88 3.08 14.24
C ARG A 86 2.20 2.11 13.10
N ASP A 87 3.44 2.12 12.60
CA ASP A 87 3.88 1.20 11.56
C ASP A 87 3.84 -0.24 12.06
N ARG A 88 4.28 -0.51 13.30
CA ARG A 88 4.15 -1.85 13.90
C ARG A 88 2.69 -2.29 14.01
N ARG A 89 1.82 -1.43 14.56
CA ARG A 89 0.36 -1.72 14.64
C ARG A 89 -0.27 -1.94 13.26
N LYS A 90 0.17 -1.20 12.24
CA LYS A 90 -0.28 -1.38 10.85
C LYS A 90 0.07 -2.79 10.35
N PHE A 91 1.30 -3.25 10.59
CA PHE A 91 1.72 -4.58 10.17
C PHE A 91 1.06 -5.70 10.98
N ASP A 92 0.80 -5.50 12.27
CA ASP A 92 0.02 -6.45 13.08
C ASP A 92 -1.43 -6.55 12.56
N ARG A 93 -2.07 -5.44 12.20
CA ARG A 93 -3.39 -5.45 11.54
C ARG A 93 -3.36 -6.20 10.20
N VAL A 94 -2.29 -6.06 9.44
CA VAL A 94 -2.14 -6.77 8.16
C VAL A 94 -2.08 -8.28 8.35
N LEU A 95 -1.57 -8.79 9.47
CA LEU A 95 -1.64 -10.23 9.79
C LEU A 95 -3.08 -10.69 10.07
N VAL A 96 -3.90 -9.86 10.72
CA VAL A 96 -5.34 -10.15 10.90
C VAL A 96 -6.04 -10.22 9.54
N VAL A 97 -5.76 -9.25 8.65
CA VAL A 97 -6.25 -9.24 7.26
C VAL A 97 -5.83 -10.50 6.51
N ALA A 98 -4.55 -10.89 6.61
CA ALA A 98 -4.01 -12.08 5.95
C ALA A 98 -4.76 -13.35 6.35
N ALA A 99 -5.08 -13.51 7.63
CA ALA A 99 -5.85 -14.65 8.14
C ALA A 99 -7.29 -14.71 7.57
N GLN A 100 -7.87 -13.57 7.18
CA GLN A 100 -9.23 -13.50 6.61
C GLN A 100 -9.28 -13.64 5.08
N LEU A 101 -8.14 -13.67 4.38
CA LEU A 101 -8.11 -13.82 2.92
C LEU A 101 -8.85 -15.05 2.38
N PRO A 102 -8.78 -16.24 3.02
CA PRO A 102 -9.56 -17.39 2.57
C PRO A 102 -11.07 -17.12 2.59
N ARG A 103 -11.57 -16.42 3.61
CA ARG A 103 -12.99 -16.04 3.72
C ARG A 103 -13.36 -15.04 2.62
N LEU A 104 -12.58 -13.97 2.47
CA LEU A 104 -12.76 -12.97 1.42
C LEU A 104 -12.81 -13.63 0.03
N ARG A 105 -11.84 -14.48 -0.29
CA ARG A 105 -11.73 -15.14 -1.60
C ARG A 105 -12.89 -16.10 -1.87
N ARG A 106 -13.40 -16.81 -0.86
CA ARG A 106 -14.63 -17.61 -1.01
C ARG A 106 -15.82 -16.72 -1.37
N ARG A 107 -16.00 -15.61 -0.65
CA ARG A 107 -17.10 -14.67 -0.90
C ARG A 107 -17.00 -14.03 -2.29
N VAL A 108 -15.82 -13.55 -2.67
CA VAL A 108 -15.54 -12.97 -3.99
C VAL A 108 -15.87 -13.96 -5.11
N ARG A 109 -15.48 -15.24 -4.99
CA ARG A 109 -15.83 -16.25 -6.01
C ARG A 109 -17.33 -16.47 -6.12
N ALA A 110 -18.05 -16.52 -5.00
CA ALA A 110 -19.50 -16.67 -5.01
C ALA A 110 -20.19 -15.46 -5.66
N ASP A 111 -19.79 -14.25 -5.29
CA ASP A 111 -20.37 -13.01 -5.85
C ASP A 111 -20.00 -12.81 -7.34
N LEU A 112 -18.84 -13.31 -7.79
CA LEU A 112 -18.45 -13.30 -9.21
C LEU A 112 -19.24 -14.30 -10.07
N ALA A 113 -19.81 -15.34 -9.45
CA ALA A 113 -20.60 -16.36 -10.12
C ALA A 113 -22.06 -15.91 -10.38
N ASP A 114 -22.46 -14.74 -9.85
CA ASP A 114 -23.76 -14.12 -10.14
C ASP A 114 -23.94 -13.95 -11.66
N ARG A 115 -25.13 -14.32 -12.17
CA ARG A 115 -25.44 -14.25 -13.61
C ARG A 115 -25.62 -12.81 -14.06
N GLU A 116 -26.17 -11.96 -13.20
CA GLU A 116 -26.44 -10.56 -13.51
C GLU A 116 -25.20 -9.68 -13.27
N LEU A 117 -25.13 -8.52 -13.93
CA LEU A 117 -24.12 -7.49 -13.67
C LEU A 117 -24.58 -6.62 -12.48
N SER A 118 -24.76 -7.29 -11.34
CA SER A 118 -25.20 -6.68 -10.09
C SER A 118 -24.10 -5.84 -9.43
N ARG A 119 -24.48 -4.95 -8.50
CA ARG A 119 -23.52 -4.16 -7.71
C ARG A 119 -22.51 -5.07 -6.99
N ARG A 120 -22.99 -6.21 -6.46
CA ARG A 120 -22.14 -7.19 -5.75
C ARG A 120 -21.11 -7.81 -6.67
N ARG A 121 -21.50 -8.21 -7.88
CA ARG A 121 -20.58 -8.79 -8.87
C ARG A 121 -19.50 -7.79 -9.31
N ALA A 122 -19.88 -6.53 -9.55
CA ALA A 122 -18.93 -5.47 -9.89
C ALA A 122 -17.93 -5.20 -8.75
N LEU A 123 -18.39 -5.20 -7.50
CA LEU A 123 -17.54 -5.05 -6.31
C LEU A 123 -16.62 -6.26 -6.09
N ALA A 124 -17.13 -7.48 -6.31
CA ALA A 124 -16.32 -8.70 -6.25
C ALA A 124 -15.24 -8.70 -7.32
N LEU A 125 -15.53 -8.21 -8.53
CA LEU A 125 -14.53 -7.99 -9.57
C LEU A 125 -13.47 -7.00 -9.10
N ALA A 126 -13.85 -5.85 -8.54
CA ALA A 126 -12.89 -4.88 -7.98
C ALA A 126 -11.96 -5.52 -6.94
N ALA A 127 -12.52 -6.25 -5.98
CA ALA A 127 -11.76 -6.95 -4.94
C ALA A 127 -10.82 -8.02 -5.54
N ARG A 128 -11.27 -8.78 -6.55
CA ARG A 128 -10.47 -9.80 -7.23
C ARG A 128 -9.31 -9.18 -8.01
N LEU A 129 -9.54 -8.05 -8.67
CA LEU A 129 -8.49 -7.31 -9.36
C LEU A 129 -7.45 -6.79 -8.37
N ILE A 130 -7.86 -6.22 -7.23
CA ILE A 130 -6.91 -5.80 -6.17
C ILE A 130 -6.09 -6.99 -5.65
N ASP A 131 -6.73 -8.14 -5.39
CA ASP A 131 -6.07 -9.33 -4.84
C ASP A 131 -5.07 -9.95 -5.84
N LEU A 132 -5.40 -10.03 -7.13
CA LEU A 132 -4.55 -10.66 -8.14
C LEU A 132 -3.54 -9.71 -8.79
N GLY A 133 -3.97 -8.50 -9.13
CA GLY A 133 -3.18 -7.52 -9.91
C GLY A 133 -2.56 -6.41 -9.07
N LEU A 134 -2.81 -6.41 -7.75
CA LEU A 134 -2.31 -5.40 -6.82
C LEU A 134 -2.73 -3.99 -7.22
N PHE A 135 -3.94 -3.81 -7.78
CA PHE A 135 -4.41 -2.48 -8.17
C PHE A 135 -4.52 -1.57 -6.94
N ARG A 136 -4.25 -0.27 -7.14
CA ARG A 136 -4.70 0.75 -6.19
C ARG A 136 -6.20 0.92 -6.33
N VAL A 137 -6.88 1.33 -5.26
CA VAL A 137 -8.34 1.54 -5.32
C VAL A 137 -8.70 2.66 -6.33
N GLY A 138 -7.92 3.75 -6.37
CA GLY A 138 -8.23 4.93 -7.19
C GLY A 138 -9.25 5.85 -6.52
N GLY A 139 -9.25 7.12 -6.89
CA GLY A 139 -10.25 8.10 -6.44
C GLY A 139 -10.66 8.96 -7.63
N ASP A 140 -11.92 9.35 -7.69
CA ASP A 140 -12.46 10.12 -8.83
C ASP A 140 -11.72 11.45 -9.00
N GLU A 141 -11.31 12.09 -7.91
CA GLU A 141 -10.50 13.33 -7.88
C GLU A 141 -9.18 13.28 -8.67
N TYR A 142 -8.67 12.08 -8.99
CA TYR A 142 -7.45 11.90 -9.78
C TYR A 142 -7.70 11.42 -11.20
N ALA A 143 -8.94 11.10 -11.56
CA ALA A 143 -9.27 10.40 -12.81
C ALA A 143 -9.87 11.32 -13.89
N ASP A 144 -9.80 12.63 -13.66
CA ASP A 144 -10.30 13.69 -14.54
C ASP A 144 -9.14 14.63 -14.93
N GLY A 145 -9.25 15.29 -16.08
CA GLY A 145 -8.25 16.25 -16.58
C GLY A 145 -7.14 15.64 -17.45
N GLU A 146 -6.19 16.48 -17.87
CA GLU A 146 -5.12 16.13 -18.81
C GLU A 146 -4.09 15.13 -18.22
N ASP A 147 -3.88 15.17 -16.89
CA ASP A 147 -2.97 14.29 -16.14
C ASP A 147 -3.71 13.21 -15.32
N ALA A 148 -4.82 12.69 -15.86
CA ALA A 148 -5.64 11.69 -15.18
C ALA A 148 -4.83 10.43 -14.82
N THR A 149 -4.96 9.98 -13.57
CA THR A 149 -4.38 8.74 -13.06
C THR A 149 -5.46 7.81 -12.52
N TYR A 150 -5.35 6.53 -12.87
CA TYR A 150 -6.40 5.57 -12.62
C TYR A 150 -6.04 4.56 -11.52
N GLY A 151 -7.08 4.07 -10.84
CA GLY A 151 -7.06 2.89 -10.00
C GLY A 151 -8.24 1.99 -10.35
N VAL A 152 -8.42 0.88 -9.63
CA VAL A 152 -9.39 -0.16 -9.98
C VAL A 152 -10.82 0.39 -10.15
N ALA A 153 -11.24 1.32 -9.28
CA ALA A 153 -12.58 1.91 -9.32
C ALA A 153 -12.75 2.92 -10.47
N THR A 154 -11.66 3.50 -10.95
CA THR A 154 -11.69 4.55 -11.99
C THR A 154 -11.22 4.07 -13.36
N LEU A 155 -10.85 2.79 -13.51
CA LEU A 155 -10.45 2.21 -14.79
C LEU A 155 -11.48 2.51 -15.88
N ASP A 156 -11.00 3.01 -17.01
CA ASP A 156 -11.74 3.10 -18.26
C ASP A 156 -11.83 1.73 -18.94
N ALA A 157 -12.91 1.47 -19.69
CA ALA A 157 -13.02 0.21 -20.42
C ALA A 157 -12.00 0.11 -21.56
N GLY A 158 -11.51 1.23 -22.11
CA GLY A 158 -10.42 1.32 -23.08
C GLY A 158 -9.05 0.92 -22.52
N HIS A 159 -8.88 0.90 -21.20
CA HIS A 159 -7.65 0.39 -20.56
C HIS A 159 -7.53 -1.14 -20.60
N VAL A 160 -8.51 -1.86 -21.15
CA VAL A 160 -8.61 -3.30 -21.01
C VAL A 160 -8.72 -4.00 -22.35
N THR A 161 -7.86 -4.99 -22.56
CA THR A 161 -7.93 -5.93 -23.68
C THR A 161 -8.07 -7.37 -23.17
N LEU A 162 -8.82 -8.18 -23.91
CA LEU A 162 -9.15 -9.57 -23.56
C LEU A 162 -8.46 -10.51 -24.55
N ASN A 163 -7.72 -11.50 -24.05
CA ASN A 163 -7.17 -12.60 -24.84
C ASN A 163 -7.47 -13.94 -24.14
N GLY A 164 -8.46 -14.68 -24.63
CA GLY A 164 -8.93 -15.91 -24.00
C GLY A 164 -9.40 -15.69 -22.55
N HIS A 165 -8.71 -16.33 -21.59
CA HIS A 165 -8.94 -16.15 -20.15
C HIS A 165 -8.00 -15.12 -19.50
N THR A 166 -7.13 -14.49 -20.29
CA THR A 166 -6.21 -13.46 -19.84
C THR A 166 -6.80 -12.08 -20.14
N VAL A 167 -6.76 -11.21 -19.13
CA VAL A 167 -7.15 -9.81 -19.23
C VAL A 167 -5.90 -8.97 -19.05
N HIS A 168 -5.62 -8.12 -20.04
CA HIS A 168 -4.52 -7.17 -19.99
C HIS A 168 -5.07 -5.78 -19.66
N PHE A 169 -4.42 -5.12 -18.72
CA PHE A 169 -4.73 -3.77 -18.28
C PHE A 169 -3.55 -2.87 -18.60
N ARG A 170 -3.80 -1.76 -19.29
CA ARG A 170 -2.81 -0.73 -19.58
C ARG A 170 -3.40 0.66 -19.31
N TYR A 171 -2.84 1.37 -18.34
CA TYR A 171 -3.40 2.66 -17.90
C TYR A 171 -2.34 3.55 -17.21
N PRO A 172 -2.47 4.89 -17.29
CA PRO A 172 -1.62 5.80 -16.53
C PRO A 172 -2.03 5.75 -15.06
N ALA A 173 -1.06 5.51 -14.18
CA ALA A 173 -1.29 5.44 -12.74
C ALA A 173 -0.59 6.59 -12.02
N LYS A 174 -0.81 6.67 -10.70
CA LYS A 174 -0.26 7.71 -9.83
C LYS A 174 1.22 8.00 -10.13
N GLY A 175 1.53 9.27 -10.40
CA GLY A 175 2.87 9.74 -10.75
C GLY A 175 3.21 9.62 -12.24
N GLY A 176 2.22 9.54 -13.13
CA GLY A 176 2.41 9.42 -14.58
C GLY A 176 2.97 8.06 -15.03
N ILE A 177 3.03 7.08 -14.13
CA ILE A 177 3.64 5.78 -14.42
C ILE A 177 2.64 4.92 -15.19
N GLN A 178 3.01 4.51 -16.40
CA GLN A 178 2.21 3.55 -17.17
C GLN A 178 2.23 2.18 -16.47
N ARG A 179 1.04 1.68 -16.12
CA ARG A 179 0.87 0.36 -15.50
C ARG A 179 0.42 -0.65 -16.53
N GLU A 180 1.12 -1.78 -16.55
CA GLU A 180 0.75 -2.95 -17.35
C GLU A 180 0.58 -4.15 -16.42
N ILE A 181 -0.62 -4.74 -16.41
CA ILE A 181 -0.99 -5.86 -15.54
C ILE A 181 -1.71 -6.89 -16.39
N SER A 182 -1.32 -8.16 -16.26
CA SER A 182 -2.02 -9.28 -16.91
C SER A 182 -2.58 -10.20 -15.84
N ILE A 183 -3.88 -10.52 -15.92
CA ILE A 183 -4.56 -11.43 -15.02
C ILE A 183 -5.18 -12.56 -15.84
N THR A 184 -4.77 -13.79 -15.56
CA THR A 184 -5.42 -15.00 -16.09
C THR A 184 -6.36 -15.58 -15.04
N ASP A 185 -7.65 -15.28 -15.17
CA ASP A 185 -8.70 -15.76 -14.26
C ASP A 185 -10.04 -15.86 -15.03
N PRO A 186 -10.65 -17.06 -15.14
CA PRO A 186 -11.89 -17.25 -15.90
C PRO A 186 -13.05 -16.38 -15.43
N HIS A 187 -13.20 -16.15 -14.11
CA HIS A 187 -14.28 -15.33 -13.56
C HIS A 187 -14.08 -13.85 -13.84
N VAL A 188 -12.83 -13.37 -13.74
CA VAL A 188 -12.45 -12.01 -14.13
C VAL A 188 -12.70 -11.78 -15.62
N SER A 189 -12.17 -12.66 -16.48
CA SER A 189 -12.33 -12.54 -17.93
C SER A 189 -13.81 -12.60 -18.37
N ALA A 190 -14.62 -13.49 -17.78
CA ALA A 190 -16.05 -13.59 -18.06
C ALA A 190 -16.82 -12.32 -17.64
N THR A 191 -16.54 -11.78 -16.45
CA THR A 191 -17.22 -10.58 -15.95
C THR A 191 -16.82 -9.34 -16.76
N ILE A 192 -15.53 -9.20 -17.08
CA ILE A 192 -15.05 -8.09 -17.93
C ILE A 192 -15.61 -8.20 -19.34
N ARG A 193 -15.66 -9.40 -19.92
CA ARG A 193 -16.29 -9.62 -21.23
C ARG A 193 -17.78 -9.24 -21.22
N ALA A 194 -18.50 -9.55 -20.14
CA ALA A 194 -19.90 -9.15 -19.99
C ALA A 194 -20.05 -7.62 -19.89
N LEU A 195 -19.19 -6.93 -19.11
CA LEU A 195 -19.17 -5.47 -19.04
C LEU A 195 -18.85 -4.84 -20.40
N ARG A 196 -17.89 -5.39 -21.15
CA ARG A 196 -17.46 -4.89 -22.48
C ARG A 196 -18.55 -5.00 -23.57
N ARG A 197 -19.66 -5.69 -23.32
CA ARG A 197 -20.85 -5.62 -24.21
C ARG A 197 -21.58 -4.28 -24.12
N TYR A 198 -21.40 -3.55 -23.02
CA TYR A 198 -22.14 -2.32 -22.71
C TYR A 198 -21.24 -1.11 -22.45
N ARG A 199 -19.95 -1.33 -22.16
CA ARG A 199 -18.99 -0.26 -21.82
C ARG A 199 -17.93 -0.13 -22.93
N ARG A 200 -17.74 1.08 -23.44
CA ARG A 200 -16.79 1.42 -24.51
C ARG A 200 -15.65 2.30 -23.99
N GLN A 201 -14.72 2.69 -24.85
CA GLN A 201 -13.70 3.66 -24.43
C GLN A 201 -14.37 4.97 -23.99
N GLY A 202 -13.88 5.56 -22.89
CA GLY A 202 -14.49 6.73 -22.23
C GLY A 202 -15.49 6.35 -21.13
N ASP A 203 -15.90 5.09 -21.06
CA ASP A 203 -16.76 4.58 -20.00
C ASP A 203 -15.97 4.00 -18.82
N ARG A 204 -16.37 4.34 -17.59
CA ARG A 204 -15.96 3.60 -16.38
C ARG A 204 -16.24 2.09 -16.56
N LEU A 205 -15.19 1.28 -16.47
CA LEU A 205 -15.23 -0.17 -16.63
C LEU A 205 -16.08 -0.83 -15.55
N LEU A 206 -15.81 -0.49 -14.28
CA LEU A 206 -16.51 -1.07 -13.14
C LEU A 206 -17.83 -0.34 -12.91
N ALA A 207 -18.88 -0.89 -13.49
CA ALA A 207 -20.24 -0.41 -13.35
C ALA A 207 -21.20 -1.59 -13.12
N TYR A 208 -22.38 -1.28 -12.60
CA TYR A 208 -23.47 -2.24 -12.42
C TYR A 208 -24.77 -1.66 -12.93
N ARG A 209 -25.73 -2.55 -13.21
CA ARG A 209 -27.08 -2.15 -13.64
C ARG A 209 -27.98 -1.99 -12.42
N SER A 210 -28.68 -0.86 -12.34
CA SER A 210 -29.65 -0.55 -11.29
C SER A 210 -30.82 0.21 -11.89
N GLY A 211 -32.05 -0.31 -11.76
CA GLY A 211 -33.25 0.34 -12.30
C GLY A 211 -33.14 0.64 -13.80
N GLY A 212 -32.55 -0.27 -14.57
CA GLY A 212 -32.33 -0.08 -16.02
C GLY A 212 -31.14 0.80 -16.41
N ARG A 213 -30.55 1.57 -15.48
CA ARG A 213 -29.42 2.48 -15.71
C ARG A 213 -28.09 1.89 -15.24
N TRP A 214 -26.99 2.40 -15.81
CA TRP A 214 -25.64 2.06 -15.36
C TRP A 214 -25.18 3.01 -14.26
N ALA A 215 -24.63 2.45 -13.19
CA ALA A 215 -24.00 3.18 -12.10
C ALA A 215 -22.56 2.71 -11.92
N ALA A 216 -21.62 3.65 -11.81
CA ALA A 216 -20.21 3.34 -11.55
C ALA A 216 -19.98 2.97 -10.08
N ILE A 217 -19.03 2.08 -9.85
CA ILE A 217 -18.52 1.76 -8.50
C ILE A 217 -17.53 2.84 -8.06
N ARG A 218 -17.65 3.31 -6.82
CA ARG A 218 -16.72 4.26 -6.21
C ARG A 218 -15.72 3.59 -5.28
N SER A 219 -14.65 4.30 -4.97
CA SER A 219 -13.59 3.86 -4.07
C SER A 219 -14.09 3.46 -2.66
N GLY A 220 -15.09 4.19 -2.15
CA GLY A 220 -15.77 3.91 -0.89
C GLY A 220 -16.48 2.56 -0.90
N ASP A 221 -17.24 2.29 -1.97
CA ASP A 221 -17.99 1.04 -2.14
C ASP A 221 -17.06 -0.19 -2.10
N VAL A 222 -15.88 -0.08 -2.72
CA VAL A 222 -14.89 -1.17 -2.75
C VAL A 222 -14.38 -1.49 -1.35
N ASN A 223 -14.04 -0.48 -0.54
CA ASN A 223 -13.55 -0.72 0.82
C ASN A 223 -14.67 -1.21 1.75
N GLU A 224 -15.91 -0.73 1.56
CA GLU A 224 -17.08 -1.26 2.26
C GLU A 224 -17.29 -2.75 1.95
N TYR A 225 -17.20 -3.13 0.68
CA TYR A 225 -17.29 -4.53 0.26
C TYR A 225 -16.17 -5.38 0.87
N LEU A 226 -14.92 -4.92 0.86
CA LEU A 226 -13.80 -5.63 1.46
C LEU A 226 -14.02 -5.89 2.95
N ARG A 227 -14.51 -4.89 3.70
CA ARG A 227 -14.84 -5.03 5.12
C ARG A 227 -15.96 -6.07 5.33
N ALA A 228 -17.07 -5.94 4.61
CA ALA A 228 -18.21 -6.83 4.76
C ALA A 228 -17.89 -8.29 4.35
N ALA A 229 -17.20 -8.49 3.23
CA ALA A 229 -16.87 -9.80 2.69
C ALA A 229 -15.80 -10.53 3.53
N SER A 230 -14.82 -9.80 4.07
CA SER A 230 -13.78 -10.38 4.92
C SER A 230 -14.23 -10.59 6.37
N GLY A 231 -15.20 -9.82 6.87
CA GLY A 231 -15.61 -9.86 8.27
C GLY A 231 -14.60 -9.20 9.23
N CYS A 232 -13.66 -8.40 8.72
CA CYS A 232 -12.76 -7.60 9.53
C CYS A 232 -12.56 -6.20 8.94
N GLU A 233 -12.02 -5.28 9.74
CA GLU A 233 -11.58 -3.98 9.24
C GLU A 233 -10.44 -4.15 8.21
N MET A 234 -10.78 -4.04 6.94
CA MET A 234 -9.88 -4.26 5.79
C MET A 234 -10.07 -3.18 4.74
N SER A 235 -8.95 -2.69 4.21
CA SER A 235 -8.91 -1.81 3.03
C SER A 235 -8.10 -2.42 1.89
N ALA A 236 -8.25 -1.86 0.69
CA ALA A 236 -7.41 -2.24 -0.45
C ALA A 236 -5.91 -2.01 -0.20
N LYS A 237 -5.56 -1.04 0.67
CA LYS A 237 -4.17 -0.77 1.06
C LYS A 237 -3.59 -1.92 1.89
N ASP A 238 -4.40 -2.56 2.74
CA ASP A 238 -3.96 -3.70 3.54
C ASP A 238 -3.61 -4.89 2.65
N LEU A 239 -4.43 -5.17 1.63
CA LEU A 239 -4.14 -6.20 0.63
C LEU A 239 -2.82 -5.95 -0.09
N ARG A 240 -2.57 -4.71 -0.56
CA ARG A 240 -1.30 -4.35 -1.19
C ARG A 240 -0.10 -4.48 -0.24
N THR A 241 -0.29 -4.18 1.06
CA THR A 241 0.75 -4.29 2.08
C THR A 241 1.08 -5.76 2.35
N TRP A 242 0.06 -6.61 2.48
CA TRP A 242 0.25 -8.04 2.63
C TRP A 242 0.98 -8.65 1.43
N HIS A 243 0.51 -8.40 0.22
CA HIS A 243 1.11 -8.96 -0.98
C HIS A 243 2.54 -8.47 -1.22
N ALA A 244 2.84 -7.20 -0.92
CA ALA A 244 4.22 -6.71 -0.94
C ALA A 244 5.12 -7.47 0.03
N THR A 245 4.62 -7.74 1.23
CA THR A 245 5.33 -8.49 2.27
C THR A 245 5.59 -9.93 1.83
N VAL A 246 4.58 -10.61 1.25
CA VAL A 246 4.72 -11.97 0.74
C VAL A 246 5.71 -12.03 -0.43
N LEU A 247 5.59 -11.12 -1.40
CA LEU A 247 6.52 -11.03 -2.53
C LEU A 247 7.96 -10.81 -2.06
N ALA A 248 8.16 -9.91 -1.08
CA ALA A 248 9.48 -9.66 -0.51
C ALA A 248 10.02 -10.89 0.22
N ALA A 249 9.20 -11.57 1.02
CA ALA A 249 9.60 -12.77 1.75
C ALA A 249 10.01 -13.91 0.80
N VAL A 250 9.22 -14.16 -0.25
CA VAL A 250 9.53 -15.17 -1.28
C VAL A 250 10.81 -14.82 -2.03
N ALA A 251 10.99 -13.56 -2.40
CA ALA A 251 12.19 -13.12 -3.10
C ALA A 251 13.44 -13.22 -2.21
N LEU A 252 13.34 -12.83 -0.93
CA LEU A 252 14.43 -12.97 0.05
C LEU A 252 14.78 -14.43 0.34
N ALA A 253 13.79 -15.32 0.44
CA ALA A 253 14.01 -16.76 0.61
C ALA A 253 14.76 -17.43 -0.56
N ARG A 254 14.81 -16.76 -1.72
CA ARG A 254 15.59 -17.22 -2.90
C ARG A 254 16.98 -16.60 -2.98
N MET A 255 17.31 -15.65 -2.10
CA MET A 255 18.64 -15.07 -2.03
C MET A 255 19.54 -15.99 -1.20
N GLU A 256 20.83 -16.02 -1.55
CA GLU A 256 21.82 -16.70 -0.71
C GLU A 256 21.91 -16.01 0.65
N LEU A 257 21.74 -16.80 1.71
CA LEU A 257 22.04 -16.34 3.06
C LEU A 257 23.54 -16.10 3.17
N SER A 258 23.90 -14.93 3.69
CA SER A 258 25.29 -14.52 3.80
C SER A 258 25.54 -13.94 5.18
N ALA A 259 26.60 -14.41 5.85
CA ALA A 259 27.06 -13.83 7.11
C ALA A 259 27.56 -12.39 6.96
N SER A 260 27.85 -11.93 5.73
CA SER A 260 28.27 -10.56 5.46
C SER A 260 27.09 -9.58 5.50
N PRO A 261 27.08 -8.59 6.43
CA PRO A 261 26.01 -7.61 6.51
C PRO A 261 25.84 -6.80 5.20
N THR A 262 26.95 -6.51 4.52
CA THR A 262 26.95 -5.78 3.25
C THR A 262 26.27 -6.58 2.13
N LYS A 263 26.58 -7.88 2.00
CA LYS A 263 25.91 -8.75 1.02
C LYS A 263 24.41 -8.87 1.33
N ALA A 264 24.04 -9.04 2.60
CA ALA A 264 22.64 -9.09 3.01
C ALA A 264 21.89 -7.78 2.70
N ARG A 265 22.47 -6.60 2.96
CA ARG A 265 21.87 -5.31 2.60
C ARG A 265 21.68 -5.16 1.09
N ARG A 266 22.65 -5.60 0.27
CA ARG A 266 22.53 -5.59 -1.20
C ARG A 266 21.41 -6.51 -1.69
N ALA A 267 21.25 -7.70 -1.09
CA ALA A 267 20.15 -8.62 -1.38
C ALA A 267 18.79 -7.95 -1.09
N VAL A 268 18.63 -7.33 0.08
CA VAL A 268 17.41 -6.59 0.42
C VAL A 268 17.14 -5.45 -0.56
N ALA A 269 18.15 -4.66 -0.92
CA ALA A 269 17.99 -3.56 -1.88
C ALA A 269 17.58 -4.07 -3.28
N ARG A 270 18.08 -5.22 -3.72
CA ARG A 270 17.65 -5.89 -4.95
C ARG A 270 16.18 -6.31 -4.86
N VAL A 271 15.78 -6.98 -3.79
CA VAL A 271 14.39 -7.41 -3.59
C VAL A 271 13.43 -6.22 -3.56
N MET A 272 13.79 -5.14 -2.87
CA MET A 272 12.93 -3.95 -2.82
C MET A 272 12.71 -3.34 -4.21
N ARG A 273 13.74 -3.32 -5.08
CA ARG A 273 13.59 -2.87 -6.47
C ARG A 273 12.68 -3.77 -7.30
N GLU A 274 12.83 -5.08 -7.16
CA GLU A 274 11.99 -6.04 -7.89
C GLU A 274 10.51 -5.92 -7.49
N VAL A 275 10.23 -5.88 -6.19
CA VAL A 275 8.86 -5.79 -5.68
C VAL A 275 8.26 -4.41 -5.94
N SER A 276 9.07 -3.34 -5.94
CA SER A 276 8.58 -1.98 -6.20
C SER A 276 8.10 -1.81 -7.64
N ALA A 277 8.79 -2.44 -8.60
CA ALA A 277 8.36 -2.49 -10.00
C ALA A 277 7.00 -3.17 -10.15
N GLN A 278 6.77 -4.28 -9.44
CA GLN A 278 5.49 -5.00 -9.47
C GLN A 278 4.34 -4.17 -8.88
N LEU A 279 4.57 -3.45 -7.77
CA LEU A 279 3.54 -2.64 -7.10
C LEU A 279 3.32 -1.24 -7.69
N GLY A 280 4.24 -0.77 -8.55
CA GLY A 280 4.28 0.61 -9.03
C GLY A 280 4.51 1.61 -7.89
N ASN A 281 5.54 1.38 -7.08
CA ASN A 281 6.02 2.27 -6.01
C ASN A 281 7.53 2.49 -6.19
N THR A 282 8.12 3.46 -5.48
CA THR A 282 9.59 3.52 -5.33
C THR A 282 10.06 2.50 -4.29
N PRO A 283 11.31 2.00 -4.37
CA PRO A 283 11.87 1.08 -3.37
C PRO A 283 11.82 1.62 -1.94
N ALA A 284 12.05 2.94 -1.78
CA ALA A 284 12.00 3.61 -0.49
C ALA A 284 10.58 3.59 0.12
N VAL A 285 9.56 3.93 -0.68
CA VAL A 285 8.16 3.87 -0.24
C VAL A 285 7.74 2.44 0.06
N LEU A 286 8.17 1.48 -0.76
CA LEU A 286 7.89 0.07 -0.53
C LEU A 286 8.44 -0.41 0.82
N ARG A 287 9.73 -0.15 1.09
CA ARG A 287 10.38 -0.52 2.35
C ARG A 287 9.77 0.16 3.56
N ALA A 288 9.43 1.45 3.45
CA ALA A 288 8.90 2.21 4.58
C ALA A 288 7.42 1.90 4.88
N SER A 289 6.62 1.54 3.87
CA SER A 289 5.16 1.58 3.98
C SER A 289 4.42 0.31 3.57
N TYR A 290 5.04 -0.61 2.83
CA TYR A 290 4.34 -1.78 2.28
C TYR A 290 4.93 -3.12 2.72
N VAL A 291 6.25 -3.24 2.84
CA VAL A 291 6.89 -4.47 3.31
C VAL A 291 7.01 -4.45 4.83
N ASP A 292 6.54 -5.51 5.48
CA ASP A 292 6.74 -5.71 6.91
C ASP A 292 8.24 -5.82 7.23
N PRO A 293 8.80 -4.92 8.06
CA PRO A 293 10.22 -4.91 8.38
C PRO A 293 10.68 -6.21 9.05
N ARG A 294 9.77 -6.94 9.72
CA ARG A 294 10.10 -8.22 10.37
C ARG A 294 10.64 -9.25 9.36
N VAL A 295 10.16 -9.26 8.12
CA VAL A 295 10.69 -10.16 7.08
C VAL A 295 12.16 -9.86 6.77
N VAL A 296 12.53 -8.58 6.73
CA VAL A 296 13.90 -8.14 6.49
C VAL A 296 14.78 -8.45 7.70
N ASP A 297 14.29 -8.20 8.91
CA ASP A 297 15.00 -8.50 10.15
C ASP A 297 15.26 -10.00 10.32
N LEU A 298 14.29 -10.84 9.99
CA LEU A 298 14.43 -12.30 10.01
C LEU A 298 15.44 -12.78 8.97
N PHE A 299 15.38 -12.24 7.74
CA PHE A 299 16.38 -12.54 6.70
C PHE A 299 17.81 -12.19 7.17
N HIS A 300 17.99 -11.03 7.79
CA HIS A 300 19.29 -10.64 8.35
C HIS A 300 19.78 -11.57 9.47
N ARG A 301 18.87 -12.24 10.18
CA ARG A 301 19.17 -13.26 11.20
C ARG A 301 19.28 -14.68 10.61
N GLY A 302 19.30 -14.82 9.30
CA GLY A 302 19.39 -16.12 8.63
C GLY A 302 18.10 -16.94 8.66
N THR A 303 16.96 -16.31 8.93
CA THR A 303 15.65 -16.95 9.01
C THR A 303 14.76 -16.52 7.85
N THR A 304 14.27 -17.46 7.05
CA THR A 304 13.35 -17.20 5.93
C THR A 304 12.27 -18.28 5.85
N ILE A 305 11.24 -18.05 5.03
CA ILE A 305 10.33 -19.12 4.61
C ILE A 305 11.06 -20.12 3.69
N GLU A 306 10.49 -21.31 3.53
CA GLU A 306 10.83 -22.17 2.39
C GLU A 306 10.24 -21.55 1.11
N PRO A 307 11.06 -21.30 0.08
CA PRO A 307 10.55 -20.71 -1.14
C PRO A 307 9.62 -21.70 -1.86
N PRO A 308 8.46 -21.27 -2.38
CA PRO A 308 7.60 -22.14 -3.17
C PRO A 308 8.33 -22.64 -4.42
N SER A 309 7.94 -23.84 -4.87
CA SER A 309 8.49 -24.50 -6.07
C SER A 309 8.51 -23.57 -7.29
N ARG A 310 9.49 -23.80 -8.17
CA ARG A 310 9.78 -22.93 -9.33
C ARG A 310 8.49 -22.67 -10.14
N GLY A 311 8.20 -21.39 -10.40
CA GLY A 311 7.08 -20.95 -11.23
C GLY A 311 6.00 -20.14 -10.50
N ARG A 312 5.70 -20.42 -9.21
CA ARG A 312 4.78 -19.58 -8.42
C ARG A 312 5.55 -18.53 -7.63
N ARG A 313 5.27 -17.25 -7.90
CA ARG A 313 5.82 -16.11 -7.12
C ARG A 313 4.96 -15.78 -5.90
N THR A 314 3.66 -16.11 -5.95
CA THR A 314 2.67 -15.89 -4.89
C THR A 314 1.63 -17.01 -4.88
N GLY A 315 0.90 -17.15 -3.77
CA GLY A 315 -0.21 -18.11 -3.63
C GLY A 315 -0.49 -18.49 -2.18
N PRO A 316 -1.56 -19.27 -1.91
CA PRO A 316 -2.00 -19.57 -0.54
C PRO A 316 -0.94 -20.24 0.34
N SER A 317 -0.09 -21.10 -0.24
CA SER A 317 1.01 -21.75 0.48
C SER A 317 2.09 -20.73 0.92
N ALA A 318 2.53 -19.85 0.01
CA ALA A 318 3.50 -18.79 0.35
C ALA A 318 2.92 -17.80 1.36
N GLU A 319 1.65 -17.42 1.20
CA GLU A 319 0.95 -16.56 2.17
C GLU A 319 0.89 -17.22 3.56
N SER A 320 0.57 -18.51 3.62
CA SER A 320 0.52 -19.25 4.88
C SER A 320 1.89 -19.35 5.55
N ALA A 321 2.95 -19.64 4.78
CA ALA A 321 4.31 -19.71 5.29
C ALA A 321 4.78 -18.35 5.85
N VAL A 322 4.49 -17.25 5.14
CA VAL A 322 4.82 -15.89 5.60
C VAL A 322 4.01 -15.53 6.85
N LEU A 323 2.73 -15.91 6.91
CA LEU A 323 1.90 -15.67 8.09
C LEU A 323 2.46 -16.42 9.31
N GLN A 324 2.84 -17.69 9.16
CA GLN A 324 3.46 -18.49 10.23
C GLN A 324 4.79 -17.89 10.70
N LEU A 325 5.64 -17.48 9.74
CA LEU A 325 6.91 -16.81 10.03
C LEU A 325 6.70 -15.54 10.86
N LEU A 326 5.73 -14.70 10.49
CA LEU A 326 5.49 -13.41 11.14
C LEU A 326 4.64 -13.49 12.42
N SER A 327 3.83 -14.54 12.57
CA SER A 327 3.09 -14.83 13.81
C SER A 327 3.92 -15.58 14.86
N GLY A 328 5.19 -15.88 14.59
CA GLY A 328 6.07 -16.60 15.51
C GLY A 328 5.69 -18.06 15.72
N ARG A 329 4.86 -18.64 14.83
CA ARG A 329 4.34 -20.00 14.97
C ARG A 329 5.26 -21.08 14.42
N THR A 330 6.25 -20.73 13.59
CA THR A 330 7.51 -21.50 13.44
C THR A 330 8.49 -20.74 12.55
N ALA A 331 9.76 -20.72 12.96
CA ALA A 331 10.90 -20.41 12.11
C ALA A 331 11.96 -21.46 12.41
N ARG A 332 12.18 -22.39 11.48
CA ARG A 332 13.25 -23.38 11.61
C ARG A 332 14.59 -22.65 11.45
N ARG A 333 15.50 -22.77 12.42
CA ARG A 333 16.91 -22.37 12.25
C ARG A 333 17.50 -23.26 11.17
N THR A 334 17.82 -22.72 10.00
CA THR A 334 18.71 -23.39 9.04
C THR A 334 20.12 -23.34 9.63
N THR A 335 20.49 -24.40 10.35
CA THR A 335 21.88 -24.62 10.76
C THR A 335 22.71 -24.88 9.51
N SER A 336 23.66 -24.00 9.22
CA SER A 336 24.74 -24.31 8.29
C SER A 336 25.60 -25.42 8.91
N ALA A 337 25.31 -26.67 8.57
CA ALA A 337 26.23 -27.76 8.86
C ALA A 337 27.47 -27.56 8.00
N GLY A 338 28.60 -27.28 8.65
CA GLY A 338 29.90 -27.24 8.02
C GLY A 338 30.21 -28.58 7.37
N ARG A 339 30.61 -28.54 6.10
CA ARG A 339 31.41 -29.61 5.53
C ARG A 339 32.83 -29.44 6.05
N GLY A 340 33.11 -30.02 7.22
CA GLY A 340 34.45 -30.46 7.55
C GLY A 340 34.74 -31.67 6.67
N ALA A 341 35.60 -31.49 5.67
CA ALA A 341 36.19 -32.61 4.95
C ALA A 341 37.22 -33.25 5.88
N ALA A 342 36.98 -34.50 6.26
CA ALA A 342 38.03 -35.39 6.69
C ALA A 342 38.79 -35.85 5.44
N LEU A 343 40.08 -35.52 5.39
CA LEU A 343 41.17 -36.40 4.94
C LEU A 343 42.35 -36.14 5.89
#